data_AF-A0A7X8YQB1-F1
#
_entry.id   AF-A0A7X8YQB1-F1
#
_cell.length_a   1.000
_cell.length_b   1.000
_cell.length_c   1.000
_cell.angle_alpha   90.00
_cell.angle_beta   90.00
_cell.angle_gamma   90.00
#
_symmetry.space_group_name_H-M   'P 1'
#
loop_
_entity.id
_entity.type
_entity.pdbx_description
1 polymer ?
#
loop_
_entity_poly.entity_id
_entity_poly.type
_entity_poly.pdbx_seq_one_letter_code
_entity_poly.pdbx_strand_id
1 'polypeptide(L)'
;MEFVRAGRFTNKKARQMILILRQYVPHIHWESEWGEGELGDTTSYSDIFVPKYQLDEAEYVIGLLENGADLSGYRTNSSYPVLLEQVNDNYQVVKPLSTFAGHVRELINLAEEFSDDDMVDYLRRISQHLINIYTLQFNLPDCAGGFYYQPWLSFSLPRKLDPFSVYYEVKDPFTNKVEKYYLEKTLEYILEVLHKGLTHYDMYQETGNYKYLSLAASIWKNQFSGEDGWGTATVNVLKVIHYAQMYLQQGKLP
;
A
#
# COMPACT_ATOMS: atom_id res chain seq x y z
N MET A 1 11.35 28.24 9.58
CA MET A 1 10.73 27.05 8.95
C MET A 1 11.88 26.14 8.55
N GLU A 2 11.88 24.86 8.96
CA GLU A 2 12.99 23.93 8.69
C GLU A 2 12.90 23.45 7.23
N PHE A 3 13.96 23.71 6.44
CA PHE A 3 14.10 23.19 5.09
C PHE A 3 14.89 21.89 5.12
N VAL A 4 14.45 20.94 4.31
CA VAL A 4 15.07 19.62 4.16
C VAL A 4 15.31 19.35 2.68
N ARG A 5 16.32 18.55 2.38
CA ARG A 5 16.68 18.21 1.00
C ARG A 5 15.69 17.19 0.43
N ALA A 6 15.03 17.53 -0.66
CA ALA A 6 14.14 16.64 -1.42
C ALA A 6 14.90 15.83 -2.51
N GLY A 7 16.06 16.29 -2.96
CA GLY A 7 16.87 15.56 -3.93
C GLY A 7 18.19 16.23 -4.26
N ARG A 8 19.09 15.47 -4.89
CA ARG A 8 20.41 15.93 -5.36
C ARG A 8 20.58 15.59 -6.83
N PHE A 9 20.83 16.59 -7.67
CA PHE A 9 20.89 16.43 -9.12
C PHE A 9 22.13 17.12 -9.70
N THR A 10 22.49 16.80 -10.94
CA THR A 10 23.51 17.59 -11.66
C THR A 10 23.02 19.03 -11.82
N ASN A 11 23.93 20.01 -11.82
CA ASN A 11 23.54 21.44 -11.91
C ASN A 11 22.58 21.71 -13.09
N LYS A 12 22.87 21.11 -14.25
CA LYS A 12 22.01 21.21 -15.44
C LYS A 12 20.59 20.69 -15.18
N LYS A 13 20.48 19.50 -14.56
CA LYS A 13 19.19 18.87 -14.27
C LYS A 13 18.43 19.64 -13.19
N ALA A 14 19.10 20.06 -12.11
CA ALA A 14 18.49 20.88 -11.05
C ALA A 14 17.92 22.19 -11.61
N ARG A 15 18.69 22.91 -12.46
CA ARG A 15 18.25 24.16 -13.10
C ARG A 15 17.02 23.95 -14.01
N GLN A 16 16.94 22.83 -14.71
CA GLN A 16 15.78 22.50 -15.54
C GLN A 16 14.56 22.12 -14.67
N MET A 17 14.77 21.26 -13.67
CA MET A 17 13.70 20.79 -12.79
C MET A 17 13.09 21.92 -11.98
N ILE A 18 13.89 22.81 -11.39
CA ILE A 18 13.37 23.89 -10.53
C ILE A 18 12.42 24.83 -11.29
N LEU A 19 12.68 25.09 -12.57
CA LEU A 19 11.82 25.91 -13.42
C LEU A 19 10.46 25.22 -13.65
N ILE A 20 10.48 23.94 -13.99
CA ILE A 20 9.27 23.13 -14.22
C ILE A 20 8.47 22.99 -12.92
N LEU A 21 9.14 22.70 -11.80
CA LEU A 21 8.54 22.56 -10.47
C LEU A 21 7.86 23.86 -10.02
N ARG A 22 8.54 25.00 -10.14
CA ARG A 22 7.96 26.31 -9.80
C ARG A 22 6.81 26.72 -10.73
N GLN A 23 6.84 26.30 -11.99
CA GLN A 23 5.77 26.60 -12.95
C GLN A 23 4.51 25.78 -12.69
N TYR A 24 4.64 24.47 -12.52
CA TYR A 24 3.51 23.54 -12.48
C TYR A 24 3.09 23.10 -11.08
N VAL A 25 3.97 23.26 -10.09
CA VAL A 25 3.71 22.88 -8.68
C VAL A 25 4.06 24.06 -7.75
N PRO A 26 3.46 25.25 -7.94
CA PRO A 26 3.88 26.48 -7.26
C PRO A 26 3.52 26.52 -5.76
N HIS A 27 2.68 25.60 -5.27
CA HIS A 27 2.30 25.53 -3.86
C HIS A 27 3.36 24.87 -2.98
N ILE A 28 4.24 24.05 -3.55
CA ILE A 28 5.43 23.59 -2.86
C ILE A 28 6.47 24.70 -2.92
N HIS A 29 7.02 25.05 -1.77
CA HIS A 29 8.03 26.09 -1.70
C HIS A 29 9.41 25.48 -2.06
N TRP A 30 9.73 25.59 -3.34
CA TRP A 30 10.97 25.05 -3.92
C TRP A 30 12.13 26.01 -3.76
N GLU A 31 13.07 25.62 -2.90
CA GLU A 31 14.37 26.25 -2.79
C GLU A 31 15.43 25.41 -3.47
N SER A 32 16.47 26.06 -3.93
CA SER A 32 17.68 25.39 -4.41
C SER A 32 18.87 26.18 -3.91
N GLU A 33 20.05 25.58 -3.85
CA GLU A 33 21.30 26.31 -3.54
C GLU A 33 21.54 27.54 -4.43
N TRP A 34 20.79 27.66 -5.54
CA TRP A 34 20.61 28.88 -6.30
C TRP A 34 19.59 29.80 -5.59
N GLY A 35 20.05 30.56 -4.60
CA GLY A 35 19.47 31.88 -4.35
C GLY A 35 19.62 32.77 -5.59
N GLU A 36 18.99 33.95 -5.65
CA GLU A 36 19.15 34.92 -6.75
C GLU A 36 20.59 35.50 -6.91
N GLY A 37 21.63 34.80 -6.45
CA GLY A 37 23.03 35.16 -6.59
C GLY A 37 23.85 34.00 -7.12
N GLU A 38 24.66 34.28 -8.13
CA GLU A 38 25.65 33.38 -8.73
C GLU A 38 26.63 32.84 -7.68
N LEU A 39 26.41 31.61 -7.22
CA LEU A 39 27.47 30.80 -6.62
C LEU A 39 28.08 29.94 -7.72
N GLY A 40 29.39 30.12 -7.94
CA GLY A 40 30.13 29.57 -9.06
C GLY A 40 30.05 28.05 -9.18
N ASP A 41 30.22 27.56 -10.41
CA ASP A 41 30.23 26.16 -10.86
C ASP A 41 31.35 25.29 -10.22
N THR A 42 31.64 25.40 -8.92
CA THR A 42 32.68 24.61 -8.24
C THR A 42 32.20 23.22 -7.85
N THR A 43 30.89 22.99 -7.74
CA THR A 43 30.28 21.67 -7.47
C THR A 43 29.49 21.19 -8.68
N SER A 44 29.64 19.92 -9.07
CA SER A 44 28.91 19.33 -10.23
C SER A 44 27.44 19.01 -9.95
N TYR A 45 27.00 19.19 -8.70
CA TYR A 45 25.67 18.83 -8.21
C TYR A 45 25.08 19.96 -7.38
N SER A 46 23.75 20.09 -7.44
CA SER A 46 22.96 21.00 -6.60
C SER A 46 21.87 20.22 -5.87
N ASP A 47 21.57 20.68 -4.66
CA ASP A 47 20.47 20.16 -3.86
C ASP A 47 19.19 21.01 -4.07
N ILE A 48 18.03 20.34 -4.11
CA ILE A 48 16.70 20.98 -4.08
C ILE A 48 16.14 20.81 -2.67
N PHE A 49 15.68 21.91 -2.07
CA PHE A 49 15.16 21.98 -0.72
C PHE A 49 13.70 22.36 -0.70
N VAL A 50 12.97 21.85 0.29
CA VAL A 50 11.59 22.22 0.56
C VAL A 50 11.36 22.31 2.06
N PRO A 51 10.34 23.05 2.53
CA PRO A 51 9.92 22.95 3.91
C PRO A 51 9.60 21.49 4.29
N LYS A 52 10.02 21.08 5.49
CA LYS A 52 9.88 19.69 5.95
C LYS A 52 8.48 19.10 5.83
N TYR A 53 7.44 19.90 6.01
CA TYR A 53 6.04 19.44 5.89
C TYR A 53 5.61 19.19 4.43
N GLN A 54 6.40 19.60 3.44
CA GLN A 54 6.15 19.40 2.00
C GLN A 54 7.07 18.35 1.37
N LEU A 55 7.95 17.70 2.16
CA LEU A 55 8.97 16.78 1.65
C LEU A 55 8.37 15.61 0.87
N ASP A 56 7.36 14.93 1.42
CA ASP A 56 6.77 13.73 0.81
C ASP A 56 6.16 14.03 -0.57
N GLU A 57 5.45 15.16 -0.70
CA GLU A 57 4.88 15.60 -1.96
C GLU A 57 6.00 16.01 -2.94
N ALA A 58 7.03 16.67 -2.42
CA ALA A 58 8.15 17.12 -3.23
C ALA A 58 8.94 15.96 -3.85
N GLU A 59 9.24 14.92 -3.06
CA GLU A 59 9.90 13.70 -3.53
C GLU A 59 9.07 12.98 -4.59
N TYR A 60 7.74 12.92 -4.39
CA TYR A 60 6.83 12.32 -5.37
C TYR A 60 6.84 13.07 -6.71
N VAL A 61 6.68 14.39 -6.69
CA VAL A 61 6.70 15.24 -7.90
C VAL A 61 8.04 15.14 -8.62
N ILE A 62 9.14 15.13 -7.87
CA ILE A 62 10.49 14.92 -8.41
C ILE A 62 10.56 13.55 -9.11
N GLY A 63 10.08 12.48 -8.47
CA GLY A 63 10.04 11.15 -9.05
C GLY A 63 9.22 11.08 -10.35
N LEU A 64 8.09 11.79 -10.44
CA LEU A 64 7.31 11.91 -11.67
C LEU A 64 8.13 12.54 -12.81
N LEU A 65 8.83 13.65 -12.53
CA LEU A 65 9.68 14.32 -13.52
C LEU A 65 10.87 13.46 -13.97
N GLU A 66 11.50 12.76 -13.04
CA GLU A 66 12.63 11.86 -13.37
C GLU A 66 12.21 10.71 -14.30
N ASN A 67 10.95 10.29 -14.20
CA ASN A 67 10.35 9.27 -15.06
C ASN A 67 9.70 9.84 -16.33
N GLY A 68 9.84 11.14 -16.60
CA GLY A 68 9.37 11.80 -17.83
C GLY A 68 7.87 12.10 -17.86
N ALA A 69 7.19 12.16 -16.71
CA ALA A 69 5.78 12.54 -16.66
C ALA A 69 5.57 14.04 -16.93
N ASP A 70 4.45 14.38 -17.57
CA ASP A 70 4.03 15.77 -17.76
C ASP A 70 3.32 16.30 -16.50
N LEU A 71 3.83 17.39 -15.93
CA LEU A 71 3.26 18.04 -14.75
C LEU A 71 2.22 19.12 -15.08
N SER A 72 1.92 19.41 -16.34
CA SER A 72 1.00 20.49 -16.73
C SER A 72 -0.41 20.36 -16.13
N GLY A 73 -0.83 19.13 -15.79
CA GLY A 73 -2.09 18.83 -15.09
C GLY A 73 -2.00 18.72 -13.57
N TYR A 74 -0.82 18.91 -12.95
CA TYR A 74 -0.64 18.76 -11.51
C TYR A 74 -1.34 19.90 -10.77
N ARG A 75 -2.21 19.58 -9.80
CA ARG A 75 -2.92 20.60 -8.99
C ARG A 75 -2.66 20.40 -7.49
N THR A 76 -2.89 21.46 -6.71
CA THR A 76 -2.66 21.51 -5.26
C THR A 76 -3.49 20.48 -4.45
N ASN A 77 -4.63 20.06 -4.99
CA ASN A 77 -5.47 18.98 -4.45
C ASN A 77 -5.10 17.60 -5.02
N SER A 78 -4.09 17.55 -5.88
CA SER A 78 -3.61 16.37 -6.59
C SER A 78 -2.22 16.00 -6.12
N SER A 79 -1.91 16.14 -4.82
CA SER A 79 -0.60 15.79 -4.25
C SER A 79 -0.15 14.36 -4.57
N TYR A 80 -1.10 13.51 -4.98
CA TYR A 80 -0.90 12.21 -5.59
C TYR A 80 -1.96 11.99 -6.70
N PRO A 81 -1.79 12.52 -7.92
CA PRO A 81 -2.80 12.47 -8.99
C PRO A 81 -3.11 11.02 -9.40
N VAL A 82 -2.18 10.09 -9.22
CA VAL A 82 -2.38 8.66 -9.48
C VAL A 82 -3.38 8.00 -8.51
N LEU A 83 -3.68 8.64 -7.38
CA LEU A 83 -4.65 8.15 -6.39
C LEU A 83 -6.07 8.63 -6.66
N LEU A 84 -6.24 9.59 -7.56
CA LEU A 84 -7.52 10.26 -7.80
C LEU A 84 -7.91 10.21 -9.28
N GLU A 85 -9.19 10.01 -9.56
CA GLU A 85 -9.78 10.19 -10.88
C GLU A 85 -10.77 11.34 -10.85
N GLN A 86 -10.80 12.13 -11.92
CA GLN A 86 -11.77 13.20 -12.08
C GLN A 86 -13.04 12.63 -12.74
N VAL A 87 -14.15 12.65 -12.01
CA VAL A 87 -15.47 12.22 -12.46
C VAL A 87 -16.44 13.39 -12.28
N ASN A 88 -16.97 13.92 -13.39
CA ASN A 88 -17.90 15.07 -13.38
C ASN A 88 -17.40 16.25 -12.55
N ASP A 89 -16.17 16.69 -12.82
CA ASP A 89 -15.48 17.81 -12.12
C ASP A 89 -15.21 17.60 -10.62
N ASN A 90 -15.45 16.40 -10.10
CA ASN A 90 -15.09 16.01 -8.74
C ASN A 90 -13.94 15.00 -8.76
N TYR A 91 -12.97 15.18 -7.88
CA TYR A 91 -11.91 14.21 -7.66
C TYR A 91 -12.41 13.13 -6.70
N GLN A 92 -12.34 11.88 -7.14
CA GLN A 92 -12.68 10.70 -6.36
C GLN A 92 -11.46 9.78 -6.28
N VAL A 93 -11.39 8.95 -5.25
CA VAL A 93 -10.35 7.92 -5.17
C VAL A 93 -10.49 6.97 -6.35
N VAL A 94 -9.39 6.67 -7.04
CA VAL A 94 -9.39 5.77 -8.21
C VAL A 94 -10.12 4.46 -7.87
N LYS A 95 -11.02 4.04 -8.76
CA LYS A 95 -11.84 2.83 -8.59
C LYS A 95 -11.08 1.59 -8.09
N PRO A 96 -9.87 1.26 -8.57
CA PRO A 96 -9.13 0.11 -8.04
C PRO A 96 -8.85 0.21 -6.54
N LEU A 97 -8.42 1.38 -6.06
CA LEU A 97 -8.06 1.60 -4.66
C LEU A 97 -9.29 1.60 -3.74
N SER A 98 -10.38 2.25 -4.16
CA SER A 98 -11.63 2.26 -3.39
C SER A 98 -12.30 0.88 -3.35
N THR A 99 -12.26 0.12 -4.46
CA THR A 99 -12.76 -1.27 -4.51
C THR A 99 -11.91 -2.20 -3.64
N PHE A 100 -10.59 -2.04 -3.67
CA PHE A 100 -9.67 -2.79 -2.80
C PHE A 100 -9.99 -2.55 -1.32
N ALA A 101 -10.10 -1.28 -0.91
CA ALA A 101 -10.45 -0.91 0.45
C ALA A 101 -11.81 -1.49 0.89
N GLY A 102 -12.80 -1.51 -0.01
CA GLY A 102 -14.09 -2.15 0.22
C GLY A 102 -13.96 -3.64 0.54
N HIS A 103 -13.24 -4.41 -0.26
CA HIS A 103 -13.04 -5.84 0.01
C HIS A 103 -12.25 -6.11 1.29
N VAL A 104 -11.25 -5.26 1.62
CA VAL A 104 -10.51 -5.35 2.87
C VAL A 104 -11.43 -5.15 4.08
N ARG A 105 -12.30 -4.13 4.04
CA ARG A 105 -13.26 -3.85 5.11
C ARG A 105 -14.21 -5.02 5.34
N GLU A 106 -14.79 -5.56 4.26
CA GLU A 106 -15.67 -6.73 4.35
C GLU A 106 -14.95 -7.98 4.87
N LEU A 107 -13.69 -8.19 4.50
CA LEU A 107 -12.88 -9.30 5.01
C LEU A 107 -12.63 -9.17 6.52
N ILE A 108 -12.36 -7.96 7.01
CA ILE A 108 -12.14 -7.69 8.44
C ILE A 108 -13.44 -7.91 9.21
N ASN A 109 -14.56 -7.36 8.74
CA ASN A 109 -15.88 -7.58 9.34
C ASN A 109 -16.20 -9.08 9.43
N LEU A 110 -15.96 -9.82 8.35
CA LEU A 110 -16.11 -11.28 8.32
C LEU A 110 -15.28 -11.99 9.39
N ALA A 111 -14.02 -11.59 9.56
CA ALA A 111 -13.13 -12.21 10.54
C ALA A 111 -13.56 -11.93 11.99
N GLU A 112 -14.17 -10.77 12.25
CA GLU A 112 -14.70 -10.36 13.55
C GLU A 112 -16.04 -11.02 13.87
N GLU A 113 -16.99 -11.02 12.92
CA GLU A 113 -18.39 -11.49 13.06
C GLU A 113 -18.58 -13.01 12.95
N PHE A 114 -17.52 -13.79 13.14
CA PHE A 114 -17.58 -15.26 12.99
C PHE A 114 -18.76 -15.90 13.73
N SER A 115 -19.55 -16.70 13.00
CA SER A 115 -20.55 -17.62 13.53
C SER A 115 -20.22 -19.03 13.06
N ASP A 116 -20.18 -19.99 13.99
CA ASP A 116 -19.86 -21.41 13.76
C ASP A 116 -20.91 -22.15 12.88
N ASP A 117 -22.05 -21.53 12.59
CA ASP A 117 -23.22 -22.22 12.01
C ASP A 117 -23.01 -22.73 10.56
N ASP A 118 -22.07 -22.15 9.79
CA ASP A 118 -21.72 -22.64 8.44
C ASP A 118 -20.24 -22.36 8.07
N MET A 119 -19.36 -23.28 8.47
CA MET A 119 -17.92 -23.18 8.19
C MET A 119 -17.59 -23.21 6.69
N VAL A 120 -18.39 -23.92 5.87
CA VAL A 120 -18.16 -24.01 4.43
C VAL A 120 -18.43 -22.66 3.77
N ASP A 121 -19.55 -22.02 4.12
CA ASP A 121 -19.88 -20.69 3.64
C ASP A 121 -18.90 -19.63 4.15
N TYR A 122 -18.51 -19.71 5.43
CA TYR A 122 -17.52 -18.81 6.01
C TYR A 122 -16.19 -18.86 5.23
N LEU A 123 -15.62 -20.06 5.03
CA LEU A 123 -14.40 -20.26 4.26
C LEU A 123 -14.54 -19.80 2.79
N ARG A 124 -15.73 -19.98 2.20
CA ARG A 124 -16.04 -19.53 0.84
C ARG A 124 -16.03 -18.01 0.74
N ARG A 125 -16.59 -17.31 1.73
CA ARG A 125 -16.59 -15.85 1.77
C ARG A 125 -15.19 -15.30 2.01
N ILE A 126 -14.43 -15.85 2.97
CA ILE A 126 -13.03 -15.48 3.20
C ILE A 126 -12.20 -15.64 1.92
N SER A 127 -12.27 -16.80 1.25
CA SER A 127 -11.52 -17.05 0.02
C SER A 127 -11.91 -16.10 -1.11
N GLN A 128 -13.20 -15.79 -1.29
CA GLN A 128 -13.65 -14.83 -2.30
C GLN A 128 -13.07 -13.43 -2.08
N HIS A 129 -13.08 -12.93 -0.84
CA HIS A 129 -12.48 -11.63 -0.53
C HIS A 129 -10.97 -11.64 -0.74
N LEU A 130 -10.26 -12.67 -0.28
CA LEU A 130 -8.82 -12.81 -0.48
C LEU A 130 -8.44 -12.84 -1.98
N ILE A 131 -9.18 -13.56 -2.82
CA ILE A 131 -8.95 -13.59 -4.29
C ILE A 131 -9.16 -12.21 -4.91
N ASN A 132 -10.22 -11.51 -4.52
CA ASN A 132 -10.51 -10.17 -5.05
C ASN A 132 -9.42 -9.18 -4.66
N ILE A 133 -9.01 -9.17 -3.39
CA ILE A 133 -7.92 -8.34 -2.86
C ILE A 133 -6.61 -8.64 -3.59
N TYR A 134 -6.25 -9.93 -3.68
CA TYR A 134 -5.03 -10.38 -4.36
C TYR A 134 -4.99 -9.94 -5.83
N THR A 135 -6.13 -10.01 -6.53
CA THR A 135 -6.23 -9.64 -7.94
C THR A 135 -6.15 -8.12 -8.13
N LEU A 136 -6.83 -7.36 -7.27
CA LEU A 136 -6.86 -5.89 -7.33
C LEU A 136 -5.51 -5.25 -6.99
N GLN A 137 -4.67 -5.95 -6.22
CA GLN A 137 -3.34 -5.48 -5.85
C GLN A 137 -2.50 -5.00 -7.04
N PHE A 138 -2.53 -5.75 -8.15
CA PHE A 138 -1.74 -5.43 -9.34
C PHE A 138 -2.20 -4.15 -10.04
N ASN A 139 -3.42 -3.69 -9.74
CA ASN A 139 -4.00 -2.47 -10.27
C ASN A 139 -3.90 -1.29 -9.31
N LEU A 140 -3.30 -1.48 -8.12
CA LEU A 140 -3.09 -0.36 -7.20
C LEU A 140 -2.05 0.61 -7.75
N PRO A 141 -2.24 1.93 -7.58
CA PRO A 141 -1.28 2.94 -8.00
C PRO A 141 0.03 2.85 -7.19
N ASP A 142 1.17 3.09 -7.84
CA ASP A 142 2.45 3.24 -7.16
C ASP A 142 2.53 4.58 -6.43
N CYS A 143 2.93 4.55 -5.16
CA CYS A 143 3.10 5.74 -4.33
C CYS A 143 4.45 5.70 -3.61
N ALA A 144 5.14 6.84 -3.62
CA ALA A 144 6.27 7.10 -2.76
C ALA A 144 5.75 7.53 -1.37
N GLY A 145 5.01 6.66 -0.69
CA GLY A 145 4.66 6.91 0.71
C GLY A 145 5.87 6.64 1.59
N GLY A 146 6.36 7.69 2.27
CA GLY A 146 7.41 7.56 3.27
C GLY A 146 7.07 6.54 4.35
N PHE A 147 8.11 6.03 5.00
CA PHE A 147 7.97 5.13 6.14
C PHE A 147 7.26 5.86 7.31
N TYR A 148 6.64 5.08 8.22
CA TYR A 148 6.22 5.42 9.60
C TYR A 148 4.77 5.89 9.86
N TYR A 149 3.96 5.00 10.43
CA TYR A 149 3.36 5.01 11.78
C TYR A 149 2.44 3.78 11.92
N GLN A 150 2.47 3.09 13.07
CA GLN A 150 1.73 1.84 13.32
C GLN A 150 0.88 1.97 14.60
N PRO A 151 -0.46 1.94 14.51
CA PRO A 151 -1.29 1.48 15.61
C PRO A 151 -1.29 -0.06 15.62
N TRP A 152 -1.05 -0.64 16.80
CA TRP A 152 -1.06 -2.08 17.03
C TRP A 152 -2.52 -2.55 17.17
N LEU A 153 -3.06 -3.23 16.17
CA LEU A 153 -4.17 -4.15 16.40
C LEU A 153 -3.63 -5.58 16.30
N SER A 154 -3.80 -6.35 17.37
CA SER A 154 -3.61 -7.79 17.36
C SER A 154 -4.93 -8.44 16.97
N PHE A 155 -5.01 -9.05 15.80
CA PHE A 155 -6.10 -9.97 15.51
C PHE A 155 -5.86 -11.27 16.27
N SER A 156 -6.92 -11.82 16.84
CA SER A 156 -6.89 -13.11 17.54
C SER A 156 -8.02 -13.96 16.97
N LEU A 157 -7.65 -14.94 16.15
CA LEU A 157 -8.54 -15.95 15.58
C LEU A 157 -8.41 -17.35 16.23
N PRO A 158 -7.89 -17.55 17.46
CA PRO A 158 -7.58 -18.88 17.95
C PRO A 158 -8.84 -19.75 18.01
N ARG A 159 -8.72 -20.97 17.48
CA ARG A 159 -9.76 -22.03 17.42
C ARG A 159 -10.91 -21.82 16.44
N LYS A 160 -10.97 -20.70 15.71
CA LYS A 160 -12.01 -20.47 14.69
C LYS A 160 -11.85 -21.36 13.45
N LEU A 161 -10.67 -21.94 13.23
CA LEU A 161 -10.36 -22.74 12.04
C LEU A 161 -10.05 -24.21 12.37
N ASP A 162 -10.26 -24.64 13.62
CA ASP A 162 -10.10 -26.06 14.00
C ASP A 162 -11.11 -26.91 13.18
N PRO A 163 -10.72 -28.08 12.63
CA PRO A 163 -9.42 -28.76 12.74
C PRO A 163 -8.39 -28.39 11.65
N PHE A 164 -8.68 -27.44 10.75
CA PHE A 164 -7.82 -27.07 9.61
C PHE A 164 -6.71 -26.06 9.95
N SER A 165 -6.51 -25.83 11.24
CA SER A 165 -5.58 -24.84 11.81
C SER A 165 -4.12 -25.09 11.47
N VAL A 166 -3.71 -26.32 11.19
CA VAL A 166 -2.30 -26.66 10.95
C VAL A 166 -2.10 -27.10 9.52
N TYR A 167 -1.10 -26.50 8.85
CA TYR A 167 -0.64 -26.96 7.54
C TYR A 167 0.89 -27.02 7.47
N TYR A 168 1.38 -27.74 6.46
CA TYR A 168 2.79 -27.98 6.25
C TYR A 168 3.20 -27.42 4.89
N GLU A 169 4.23 -26.58 4.87
CA GLU A 169 4.77 -26.02 3.64
C GLU A 169 6.15 -26.62 3.33
N VAL A 170 6.34 -27.01 2.07
CA VAL A 170 7.63 -27.47 1.55
C VAL A 170 8.32 -26.25 0.95
N LYS A 171 9.20 -25.60 1.71
CA LYS A 171 9.96 -24.44 1.22
C LYS A 171 11.00 -24.81 0.17
N ASP A 172 11.58 -25.99 0.30
CA ASP A 172 12.59 -26.51 -0.62
C ASP A 172 12.28 -27.97 -0.97
N PRO A 173 11.82 -28.24 -2.20
CA PRO A 173 11.47 -29.58 -2.65
C PRO A 173 12.69 -30.51 -2.79
N PHE A 174 13.91 -29.97 -2.75
CA PHE A 174 15.15 -30.74 -2.87
C PHE A 174 15.72 -31.17 -1.51
N THR A 175 15.37 -30.47 -0.43
CA THR A 175 15.84 -30.82 0.93
C THR A 175 14.78 -31.48 1.80
N ASN A 176 13.53 -31.64 1.31
CA ASN A 176 12.40 -32.19 2.07
C ASN A 176 12.20 -31.52 3.44
N LYS A 177 12.65 -30.28 3.60
CA LYS A 177 12.40 -29.50 4.81
C LYS A 177 10.96 -29.04 4.79
N VAL A 178 10.19 -29.59 5.72
CA VAL A 178 8.80 -29.26 5.93
C VAL A 178 8.70 -28.36 7.15
N GLU A 179 8.13 -27.17 6.99
CA GLU A 179 7.88 -26.25 8.09
C GLU A 179 6.40 -26.28 8.46
N LYS A 180 6.13 -26.25 9.77
CA LYS A 180 4.78 -26.26 10.32
C LYS A 180 4.27 -24.83 10.45
N TYR A 181 3.09 -24.58 9.89
CA TYR A 181 2.41 -23.30 9.94
C TYR A 181 1.02 -23.43 10.55
N TYR A 182 0.49 -22.28 10.98
CA TYR A 182 -0.85 -22.16 11.55
C TYR A 182 -1.70 -21.24 10.68
N LEU A 183 -2.83 -21.75 10.19
CA LEU A 183 -3.72 -21.03 9.27
C LEU A 183 -4.23 -19.73 9.91
N GLU A 184 -4.61 -19.77 11.18
CA GLU A 184 -5.03 -18.60 11.93
C GLU A 184 -3.93 -17.54 11.99
N LYS A 185 -2.68 -17.95 12.23
CA LYS A 185 -1.55 -17.02 12.33
C LYS A 185 -1.23 -16.39 10.98
N THR A 186 -1.31 -17.17 9.90
CA THR A 186 -1.13 -16.66 8.55
C THR A 186 -2.25 -15.71 8.16
N LEU A 187 -3.50 -16.02 8.52
CA LEU A 187 -4.65 -15.14 8.26
C LEU A 187 -4.63 -13.87 9.12
N GLU A 188 -4.27 -13.97 10.40
CA GLU A 188 -4.04 -12.84 11.30
C GLU A 188 -3.00 -11.89 10.71
N TYR A 189 -1.86 -12.42 10.24
CA TYR A 189 -0.83 -11.63 9.58
C TYR A 189 -1.36 -10.86 8.36
N ILE A 190 -2.13 -11.52 7.48
CA ILE A 190 -2.75 -10.86 6.32
C ILE A 190 -3.69 -9.74 6.79
N LEU A 191 -4.57 -10.04 7.74
CA LEU A 191 -5.54 -9.07 8.28
C LEU A 191 -4.84 -7.87 8.92
N GLU A 192 -3.75 -8.07 9.65
CA GLU A 192 -2.97 -6.99 10.25
C GLU A 192 -2.41 -6.03 9.20
N VAL A 193 -1.83 -6.55 8.11
CA VAL A 193 -1.27 -5.71 7.05
C VAL A 193 -2.38 -4.96 6.30
N LEU A 194 -3.46 -5.66 5.95
CA LEU A 194 -4.58 -5.06 5.23
C LEU A 194 -5.29 -4.00 6.07
N HIS A 195 -5.53 -4.27 7.35
CA HIS A 195 -6.16 -3.33 8.28
C HIS A 195 -5.32 -2.07 8.47
N LYS A 196 -3.98 -2.17 8.53
CA LYS A 196 -3.10 -0.99 8.61
C LYS A 196 -3.32 -0.03 7.46
N GLY A 197 -3.41 -0.53 6.22
CA GLY A 197 -3.73 0.32 5.08
C GLY A 197 -5.15 0.87 5.14
N LEU A 198 -6.12 0.08 5.63
CA LEU A 198 -7.50 0.53 5.79
C LEU A 198 -7.63 1.67 6.80
N THR A 199 -6.94 1.63 7.93
CA THR A 199 -6.93 2.72 8.92
C THR A 199 -6.49 4.05 8.30
N HIS A 200 -5.44 4.02 7.47
CA HIS A 200 -4.98 5.22 6.76
C HIS A 200 -6.00 5.65 5.69
N TYR A 201 -6.63 4.71 5.01
CA TYR A 201 -7.70 5.02 4.06
C TYR A 201 -8.88 5.73 4.77
N ASP A 202 -9.31 5.25 5.92
CA ASP A 202 -10.39 5.84 6.71
C ASP A 202 -10.00 7.24 7.25
N MET A 203 -8.76 7.42 7.72
CA MET A 203 -8.23 8.74 8.10
C MET A 203 -8.27 9.73 6.93
N TYR A 204 -8.02 9.28 5.70
CA TYR A 204 -8.20 10.12 4.52
C TYR A 204 -9.68 10.47 4.31
N GLN A 205 -10.60 9.53 4.46
CA GLN A 205 -12.04 9.79 4.32
C GLN A 205 -12.54 10.81 5.34
N GLU A 206 -11.98 10.80 6.56
CA GLU A 206 -12.33 11.74 7.63
C GLU A 206 -11.72 13.13 7.45
N THR A 207 -10.45 13.20 7.03
CA THR A 207 -9.67 14.45 7.04
C THR A 207 -9.52 15.11 5.68
N GLY A 208 -9.75 14.37 4.59
CA GLY A 208 -9.41 14.78 3.22
C GLY A 208 -7.90 14.90 2.96
N ASN A 209 -7.05 14.49 3.92
CA ASN A 209 -5.61 14.62 3.78
C ASN A 209 -5.02 13.48 2.94
N TYR A 210 -4.63 13.81 1.70
CA TYR A 210 -4.12 12.86 0.70
C TYR A 210 -2.86 12.09 1.14
N LYS A 211 -2.13 12.57 2.15
CA LYS A 211 -1.02 11.82 2.75
C LYS A 211 -1.48 10.45 3.25
N TYR A 212 -2.64 10.40 3.92
CA TYR A 212 -3.15 9.13 4.45
C TYR A 212 -3.57 8.18 3.32
N LEU A 213 -4.11 8.69 2.21
CA LEU A 213 -4.44 7.88 1.04
C LEU A 213 -3.18 7.28 0.40
N SER A 214 -2.10 8.06 0.29
CA SER A 214 -0.79 7.61 -0.21
C SER A 214 -0.16 6.55 0.70
N LEU A 215 -0.27 6.72 2.02
CA LEU A 215 0.18 5.73 3.00
C LEU A 215 -0.59 4.42 2.87
N ALA A 216 -1.92 4.48 2.71
CA ALA A 216 -2.75 3.29 2.51
C ALA A 216 -2.29 2.47 1.29
N ALA A 217 -2.15 3.12 0.13
CA ALA A 217 -1.68 2.48 -1.10
C ALA A 217 -0.27 1.90 -0.94
N SER A 218 0.64 2.63 -0.29
CA SER A 218 2.03 2.22 -0.08
C SER A 218 2.16 1.02 0.85
N ILE A 219 1.37 0.97 1.94
CA ILE A 219 1.36 -0.18 2.86
C ILE A 219 0.92 -1.45 2.12
N TRP A 220 -0.17 -1.37 1.35
CA TRP A 220 -0.68 -2.50 0.60
C TRP A 220 0.31 -2.95 -0.49
N LYS A 221 1.00 -2.02 -1.18
CA LYS A 221 2.01 -2.36 -2.19
C LYS A 221 3.31 -2.92 -1.62
N ASN A 222 3.92 -2.24 -0.67
CA ASN A 222 5.29 -2.54 -0.25
C ASN A 222 5.41 -3.87 0.50
N GLN A 223 4.33 -4.33 1.13
CA GLN A 223 4.32 -5.57 1.91
C GLN A 223 3.74 -6.77 1.14
N PHE A 224 3.38 -6.60 -0.14
CA PHE A 224 2.73 -7.66 -0.91
C PHE A 224 3.69 -8.76 -1.37
N SER A 225 4.81 -8.35 -1.97
CA SER A 225 5.80 -9.23 -2.59
C SER A 225 6.83 -9.73 -1.58
N GLY A 226 7.51 -10.83 -1.92
CA GLY A 226 8.56 -11.43 -1.10
C GLY A 226 8.12 -12.72 -0.42
N GLU A 227 9.09 -13.44 0.16
CA GLU A 227 8.84 -14.69 0.88
C GLU A 227 7.89 -14.46 2.07
N ASP A 228 8.09 -13.36 2.79
CA ASP A 228 7.26 -12.97 3.93
C ASP A 228 6.18 -11.93 3.56
N GLY A 229 5.86 -11.77 2.27
CA GLY A 229 4.84 -10.84 1.81
C GLY A 229 3.42 -11.36 2.02
N TRP A 230 2.46 -10.45 2.26
CA TRP A 230 1.05 -10.84 2.43
C TRP A 230 0.44 -11.50 1.18
N GLY A 231 1.01 -11.27 0.00
CA GLY A 231 0.64 -11.96 -1.23
C GLY A 231 0.97 -13.45 -1.19
N THR A 232 2.18 -13.82 -0.75
CA THR A 232 2.59 -15.22 -0.57
C THR A 232 1.73 -15.90 0.50
N ALA A 233 1.52 -15.22 1.63
CA ALA A 233 0.63 -15.68 2.70
C ALA A 233 -0.79 -15.95 2.19
N THR A 234 -1.34 -15.06 1.36
CA THR A 234 -2.69 -15.20 0.77
C THR A 234 -2.80 -16.45 -0.09
N VAL A 235 -1.82 -16.72 -0.95
CA VAL A 235 -1.81 -17.93 -1.79
C VAL A 235 -1.80 -19.19 -0.92
N ASN A 236 -1.02 -19.19 0.17
CA ASN A 236 -0.95 -20.33 1.08
C ASN A 236 -2.26 -20.55 1.85
N VAL A 237 -2.87 -19.48 2.36
CA VAL A 237 -4.20 -19.55 2.99
C VAL A 237 -5.24 -20.10 2.01
N LEU A 238 -5.28 -19.60 0.77
CA LEU A 238 -6.24 -20.06 -0.25
C LEU A 238 -6.08 -21.55 -0.57
N LYS A 239 -4.85 -22.06 -0.65
CA LYS A 239 -4.60 -23.50 -0.83
C LYS A 239 -5.21 -24.32 0.32
N VAL A 240 -4.95 -23.91 1.57
CA VAL A 240 -5.44 -24.65 2.75
C VAL A 240 -6.96 -24.57 2.84
N ILE A 241 -7.55 -23.39 2.61
CA ILE A 241 -9.00 -23.20 2.57
C ILE A 241 -9.64 -24.11 1.52
N HIS A 242 -9.05 -24.20 0.31
CA HIS A 242 -9.55 -25.07 -0.75
C HIS A 242 -9.62 -26.53 -0.30
N TYR A 243 -8.54 -27.04 0.32
CA TYR A 243 -8.55 -28.40 0.87
C TYR A 243 -9.60 -28.56 1.97
N ALA A 244 -9.67 -27.62 2.94
CA ALA A 244 -10.64 -27.66 4.03
C ALA A 244 -12.09 -27.76 3.51
N GLN A 245 -12.43 -26.94 2.51
CA GLN A 245 -13.74 -26.99 1.86
C GLN A 245 -14.04 -28.33 1.20
N MET A 246 -13.06 -28.91 0.48
CA MET A 246 -13.23 -30.23 -0.13
C MET A 246 -13.49 -31.32 0.91
N TYR A 247 -12.79 -31.29 2.05
CA TYR A 247 -12.99 -32.25 3.15
C TYR A 247 -14.38 -32.10 3.79
N LEU A 248 -14.78 -30.87 4.12
CA LEU A 248 -16.10 -30.57 4.70
C LEU A 248 -17.24 -30.99 3.78
N GLN A 249 -17.14 -30.72 2.48
CA GLN A 249 -18.15 -31.12 1.48
C GLN A 249 -18.27 -32.63 1.30
N GLN A 250 -17.19 -33.38 1.57
CA GLN A 250 -17.18 -34.85 1.50
C GLN A 250 -17.66 -35.50 2.82
N GLY A 251 -17.98 -34.72 3.86
CA GLY A 251 -18.34 -35.23 5.18
C GLY A 251 -17.18 -35.97 5.87
N LYS A 252 -15.93 -35.70 5.47
CA LYS A 252 -14.72 -36.30 6.05
C LYS A 252 -14.04 -35.25 6.91
N LEU A 253 -14.05 -35.44 8.22
CA LEU A 253 -13.17 -34.68 9.11
C LEU A 253 -11.72 -35.19 8.90
N PRO A 254 -10.73 -34.29 8.85
CA PRO A 254 -9.31 -34.67 8.77
C PRO A 254 -8.85 -35.45 10.01
#